data_AF-A0A0V0GV85-F1
#
_entry.id   AF-A0A0V0GV85-F1
#
_cell.length_a   1.000
_cell.length_b   1.000
_cell.length_c   1.000
_cell.angle_alpha   90.00
_cell.angle_beta   90.00
_cell.angle_gamma   90.00
#
_symmetry.space_group_name_H-M   'P 1'
#
loop_
_entity.id
_entity.type
_entity.pdbx_description
1 polymer ?
#
loop_
_entity_poly.entity_id
_entity_poly.type
_entity_poly.pdbx_seq_one_letter_code
_entity_poly.pdbx_strand_id
1 'polypeptide(L)'
;HPVALLQLCVGRRCLLFQLLHRDGLPTFLAKFLGDPNVKFVGVGVKGDAEKLLRDHNLFVANTVDLNRLALAIYGEQVYGKIGLKRMAKEVLGKVMEKPMNVTLSKWDAEELVYQQIEYAAIDAFMSFEIAKNLFNLVWKRERESCPHPRVVKRQYLNCH
;
A
#
# COMPACT_ATOMS: atom_id res chain seq x y z
N HIS A 1 13.12 -11.89 12.42
CA HIS A 1 11.85 -12.58 12.16
C HIS A 1 11.46 -12.40 10.69
N PRO A 2 11.15 -13.50 9.97
CA PRO A 2 10.67 -13.44 8.57
C PRO A 2 9.30 -12.75 8.48
N VAL A 3 8.88 -12.31 7.29
CA VAL A 3 7.53 -11.75 7.08
C VAL A 3 6.48 -12.85 7.31
N ALA A 4 5.55 -12.61 8.24
CA ALA A 4 4.51 -13.59 8.55
C ALA A 4 3.29 -13.51 7.64
N LEU A 5 2.90 -12.29 7.26
CA LEU A 5 1.64 -11.99 6.60
C LEU A 5 1.85 -10.97 5.47
N LEU A 6 1.33 -11.27 4.29
CA LEU A 6 1.17 -10.32 3.20
C LEU A 6 -0.28 -9.84 3.15
N GLN A 7 -0.50 -8.53 3.14
CA GLN A 7 -1.83 -7.94 2.98
C GLN A 7 -1.94 -7.25 1.62
N LEU A 8 -3.00 -7.57 0.87
CA LEU A 8 -3.30 -6.94 -0.41
C LEU A 8 -4.74 -6.43 -0.38
N CYS A 9 -4.99 -5.20 -0.84
CA CYS A 9 -6.33 -4.64 -0.91
C CYS A 9 -6.61 -4.06 -2.29
N VAL A 10 -7.81 -4.35 -2.82
CA VAL A 10 -8.35 -3.65 -3.99
C VAL A 10 -9.83 -3.31 -3.76
N GLY A 11 -10.16 -2.02 -3.79
CA GLY A 11 -11.49 -1.54 -3.48
C GLY A 11 -11.90 -1.94 -2.06
N ARG A 12 -12.92 -2.79 -1.93
CA ARG A 12 -13.46 -3.25 -0.64
C ARG A 12 -13.04 -4.67 -0.27
N ARG A 13 -12.11 -5.27 -1.01
CA ARG A 13 -11.67 -6.66 -0.81
C ARG A 13 -10.21 -6.68 -0.38
N CYS A 14 -9.95 -7.30 0.77
CA CYS A 14 -8.61 -7.53 1.29
C CYS A 14 -8.31 -9.04 1.25
N LEU A 15 -7.13 -9.38 0.76
CA LEU A 15 -6.52 -10.70 0.87
C LEU A 15 -5.46 -10.63 1.96
N LEU A 16 -5.53 -11.56 2.91
CA LEU A 16 -4.51 -11.79 3.91
C LEU A 16 -3.87 -13.14 3.61
N PHE A 17 -2.58 -13.16 3.28
CA PHE A 17 -1.86 -14.36 2.87
C PHE A 17 -0.74 -14.67 3.87
N GLN A 18 -0.96 -15.70 4.71
CA GLN A 18 0.02 -16.14 5.71
C GLN A 18 1.20 -16.82 5.01
N LEU A 19 2.33 -16.12 4.94
CA LEU A 19 3.51 -16.52 4.18
C LEU A 19 4.28 -17.67 4.82
N LEU A 20 4.18 -17.83 6.14
CA LEU A 20 4.90 -18.87 6.90
C LEU A 20 4.18 -20.21 6.92
N HIS A 21 2.86 -20.22 6.71
CA HIS A 21 1.99 -21.40 6.82
C HIS A 21 1.46 -21.84 5.45
N ARG A 22 2.26 -21.63 4.40
CA ARG A 22 1.90 -21.99 3.02
C ARG A 22 2.52 -23.32 2.64
N ASP A 23 1.77 -24.19 1.96
CA ASP A 23 2.32 -25.42 1.38
C ASP A 23 3.26 -25.12 0.19
N GLY A 24 3.06 -23.98 -0.44
CA GLY A 24 3.89 -23.49 -1.54
C GLY A 24 3.55 -22.04 -1.87
N LEU A 25 4.45 -21.37 -2.58
CA LEU A 25 4.20 -20.02 -3.05
C LEU A 25 3.51 -20.08 -4.42
N PRO A 26 2.25 -19.60 -4.56
CA PRO A 26 1.57 -19.65 -5.84
C PRO A 26 2.31 -18.82 -6.89
N THR A 27 2.64 -19.41 -8.04
CA THR A 27 3.34 -18.71 -9.13
C THR A 27 2.60 -17.46 -9.59
N PHE A 28 1.27 -17.48 -9.54
CA PHE A 28 0.44 -16.32 -9.85
C PHE A 28 0.71 -15.13 -8.91
N LEU A 29 0.91 -15.37 -7.61
CA LEU A 29 1.21 -14.32 -6.64
C LEU A 29 2.57 -13.67 -6.95
N ALA A 30 3.60 -14.48 -7.23
CA ALA A 30 4.92 -13.96 -7.61
C ALA A 30 4.86 -13.14 -8.91
N LYS A 31 4.14 -13.63 -9.93
CA LYS A 31 3.92 -12.89 -11.19
C LYS A 31 3.15 -11.59 -10.97
N PHE A 32 2.13 -11.61 -10.14
CA PHE A 32 1.32 -10.43 -9.81
C PHE A 32 2.15 -9.35 -9.10
N LEU A 33 2.94 -9.73 -8.10
CA LEU A 33 3.84 -8.80 -7.39
C LEU A 33 4.94 -8.26 -8.32
N GLY A 34 5.42 -9.09 -9.25
CA GLY A 34 6.43 -8.74 -10.24
C GLY A 34 5.92 -7.98 -11.47
N ASP A 35 4.62 -7.71 -11.60
CA ASP A 35 4.07 -6.98 -12.75
C ASP A 35 4.31 -5.47 -12.59
N PRO A 36 5.11 -4.83 -13.47
CA PRO A 36 5.40 -3.39 -13.38
C PRO A 36 4.15 -2.52 -13.62
N ASN A 37 3.08 -3.06 -14.20
CA ASN A 37 1.83 -2.34 -14.44
C ASN A 37 0.94 -2.26 -13.18
N VAL A 38 1.25 -3.03 -12.14
CA VAL A 38 0.50 -3.04 -10.87
C VAL A 38 1.26 -2.23 -9.83
N LYS A 39 0.62 -1.18 -9.30
CA LYS A 39 1.21 -0.33 -8.25
C LYS A 39 0.87 -0.88 -6.87
N PHE A 40 1.90 -1.12 -6.07
CA PHE A 40 1.80 -1.52 -4.67
C PHE A 40 2.04 -0.31 -3.77
N VAL A 41 1.01 0.11 -3.06
CA VAL A 41 1.00 1.35 -2.29
C VAL A 41 1.06 1.07 -0.81
N GLY A 42 1.76 1.93 -0.05
CA GLY A 42 1.82 1.85 1.40
C GLY A 42 2.76 2.88 2.01
N VAL A 43 2.76 2.97 3.33
CA VAL A 43 3.73 3.78 4.08
C VAL A 43 4.97 2.94 4.34
N GLY A 44 6.12 3.31 3.78
CA GLY A 44 7.35 2.53 3.93
C GLY A 44 7.42 1.29 3.03
N VAL A 45 6.51 1.18 2.05
CA VAL A 45 6.29 -0.03 1.22
C VAL A 45 7.53 -0.54 0.49
N LYS A 46 8.49 0.33 0.17
CA LYS A 46 9.77 -0.10 -0.42
C LYS A 46 10.56 -1.01 0.54
N GLY A 47 10.58 -0.65 1.83
CA GLY A 47 11.24 -1.48 2.85
C GLY A 47 10.52 -2.81 3.06
N ASP A 48 9.19 -2.82 2.97
CA ASP A 48 8.39 -4.04 3.03
C ASP A 48 8.68 -4.96 1.83
N ALA A 49 8.77 -4.40 0.62
CA ALA A 49 9.13 -5.12 -0.59
C ALA A 49 10.55 -5.72 -0.53
N GLU A 50 11.54 -4.94 -0.06
CA GLU A 50 12.89 -5.43 0.15
C GLU A 50 12.92 -6.58 1.17
N LYS A 51 12.10 -6.50 2.22
CA LYS A 51 11.97 -7.56 3.21
C LYS A 51 11.29 -8.81 2.64
N LEU A 52 10.25 -8.67 1.82
CA LEU A 52 9.60 -9.78 1.10
C LEU A 52 10.58 -10.50 0.17
N LEU A 53 11.42 -9.75 -0.55
CA LEU A 53 12.45 -10.33 -1.40
C LEU A 53 13.45 -11.15 -0.58
N ARG A 54 13.97 -10.59 0.52
CA ARG A 54 14.94 -11.28 1.38
C ARG A 54 14.36 -12.53 2.04
N ASP A 55 13.14 -12.45 2.56
CA ASP A 55 12.57 -13.50 3.41
C ASP A 55 11.86 -14.59 2.59
N HIS A 56 11.37 -14.27 1.39
CA HIS A 56 10.53 -15.19 0.60
C HIS A 56 10.84 -15.23 -0.90
N ASN A 57 11.90 -14.54 -1.36
CA ASN A 57 12.22 -14.39 -2.77
C ASN A 57 11.05 -13.80 -3.60
N LEU A 58 10.27 -12.92 -2.97
CA LEU A 58 9.14 -12.23 -3.59
C LEU A 58 9.55 -10.83 -4.02
N PHE A 59 9.80 -10.66 -5.31
CA PHE A 59 10.07 -9.35 -5.91
C PHE A 59 8.76 -8.57 -6.11
N VAL A 60 8.75 -7.30 -5.69
CA VAL A 60 7.64 -6.36 -5.91
C VAL A 60 8.13 -5.27 -6.86
N ALA A 61 7.61 -5.25 -8.09
CA ALA A 61 8.18 -4.47 -9.18
C ALA A 61 7.95 -2.96 -9.05
N ASN A 62 6.76 -2.55 -8.60
CA ASN A 62 6.34 -1.15 -8.66
C ASN A 62 5.71 -0.70 -7.34
N THR A 63 6.57 -0.30 -6.40
CA THR A 63 6.16 0.25 -5.11
C THR A 63 5.98 1.76 -5.17
N VAL A 64 4.88 2.28 -4.62
CA VAL A 64 4.62 3.72 -4.51
C VAL A 64 4.42 4.08 -3.04
N ASP A 65 5.37 4.83 -2.49
CA ASP A 65 5.30 5.29 -1.10
C ASP A 65 4.31 6.45 -0.94
N LEU A 66 3.38 6.30 0.01
CA LEU A 66 2.32 7.28 0.24
C LEU A 66 2.84 8.62 0.77
N ASN A 67 3.94 8.63 1.54
CA ASN A 67 4.54 9.89 1.99
C ASN A 67 5.14 10.65 0.81
N ARG A 68 5.76 9.95 -0.14
CA ARG A 68 6.27 10.59 -1.37
C ARG A 68 5.14 11.18 -2.21
N LEU A 69 4.04 10.45 -2.35
CA LEU A 69 2.87 10.93 -3.11
C LEU A 69 2.23 12.15 -2.43
N ALA A 70 2.05 12.10 -1.11
CA ALA A 70 1.53 13.23 -0.34
C ALA A 70 2.47 14.45 -0.40
N LEU A 71 3.78 14.24 -0.29
CA LEU A 71 4.79 15.29 -0.41
C LEU A 71 4.73 16.01 -1.76
N ALA A 72 4.55 15.28 -2.86
CA ALA A 72 4.41 15.87 -4.20
C ALA A 72 3.15 16.76 -4.35
N ILE A 73 2.13 16.52 -3.53
CA ILE A 73 0.88 17.29 -3.53
C ILE A 73 0.97 18.47 -2.56
N TYR A 74 1.34 18.24 -1.31
CA TYR A 74 1.25 19.26 -0.27
C TYR A 74 2.54 20.09 -0.12
N GLY A 75 3.67 19.59 -0.59
CA GLY A 75 4.98 20.23 -0.44
C GLY A 75 5.61 19.98 0.94
N GLU A 76 6.94 20.08 1.00
CA GLU A 76 7.73 19.71 2.19
C GLU A 76 7.48 20.63 3.40
N GLN A 77 7.17 21.89 3.16
CA GLN A 77 6.84 22.87 4.19
C GLN A 77 5.52 22.56 4.91
N VAL A 78 4.65 21.77 4.27
CA VAL A 78 3.31 21.43 4.76
C VAL A 78 3.25 19.99 5.24
N TYR A 79 3.99 19.09 4.60
CA TYR A 79 3.84 17.64 4.80
C TYR A 79 5.17 16.94 5.02
N GLY A 80 5.34 16.37 6.21
CA GLY A 80 6.49 15.54 6.57
C GLY A 80 6.20 14.04 6.44
N LYS A 81 7.22 13.22 6.67
CA LYS A 81 7.07 11.76 6.74
C LYS A 81 6.26 11.36 7.98
N ILE A 82 5.11 10.71 7.77
CA ILE A 82 4.21 10.28 8.84
C ILE A 82 3.74 8.84 8.65
N GLY A 83 3.27 8.24 9.76
CA GLY A 83 2.70 6.90 9.77
C GLY A 83 1.27 6.85 9.21
N LEU A 84 0.84 5.65 8.81
CA LEU A 84 -0.45 5.40 8.17
C LEU A 84 -1.65 5.95 8.96
N LYS A 85 -1.66 5.77 10.30
CA LYS A 85 -2.72 6.30 11.18
C LYS A 85 -2.88 7.81 11.07
N ARG A 86 -1.78 8.54 11.04
CA ARG A 86 -1.80 10.01 10.95
C ARG A 86 -2.20 10.44 9.54
N MET A 87 -1.72 9.73 8.52
CA MET A 87 -2.08 9.98 7.12
C MET A 87 -3.57 9.74 6.84
N ALA A 88 -4.17 8.69 7.42
CA ALA A 88 -5.62 8.46 7.38
C ALA A 88 -6.42 9.67 7.91
N LYS A 89 -5.96 10.27 9.00
CA LYS A 89 -6.59 11.46 9.58
C LYS A 89 -6.41 12.68 8.69
N GLU A 90 -5.20 12.95 8.24
CA GLU A 90 -4.88 14.17 7.49
C GLU A 90 -5.41 14.17 6.05
N VAL A 91 -5.37 13.01 5.38
CA VAL A 91 -5.78 12.89 3.96
C VAL A 91 -7.27 12.57 3.82
N LEU A 92 -7.82 11.71 4.68
CA LEU A 92 -9.20 11.22 4.54
C LEU A 92 -10.15 11.69 5.66
N GLY A 93 -9.64 12.38 6.69
CA GLY A 93 -10.44 12.73 7.87
C GLY A 93 -10.89 11.50 8.67
N LYS A 94 -10.23 10.35 8.53
CA LYS A 94 -10.63 9.09 9.17
C LYS A 94 -9.75 8.77 10.38
N VAL A 95 -10.39 8.34 11.45
CA VAL A 95 -9.70 7.84 12.64
C VAL A 95 -9.42 6.36 12.46
N MET A 96 -8.19 5.98 12.77
CA MET A 96 -7.71 4.61 12.68
C MET A 96 -7.13 4.22 14.04
N GLU A 97 -7.67 3.16 14.62
CA GLU A 97 -7.13 2.59 15.85
C GLU A 97 -5.99 1.62 15.53
N LYS A 98 -4.95 1.66 16.37
CA LYS A 98 -3.82 0.75 16.27
C LYS A 98 -3.51 0.21 17.67
N PRO A 99 -4.36 -0.68 18.20
CA PRO A 99 -4.18 -1.19 19.55
C PRO A 99 -2.87 -1.98 19.64
N MET A 100 -2.05 -1.69 20.65
CA MET A 100 -0.70 -2.24 20.77
C MET A 100 -0.71 -3.75 20.97
N ASN A 101 -1.69 -4.28 21.71
CA ASN A 101 -1.87 -5.72 21.92
C ASN A 101 -2.12 -6.49 20.62
N VAL A 102 -2.71 -5.87 19.60
CA VAL A 102 -2.87 -6.49 18.26
C VAL A 102 -1.64 -6.25 17.41
N THR A 103 -1.10 -5.02 17.40
CA THR A 103 0.08 -4.66 16.60
C THR A 103 1.30 -5.52 16.95
N LEU A 104 1.49 -5.83 18.24
CA LEU A 104 2.57 -6.65 18.77
C LEU A 104 2.15 -8.10 19.06
N SER A 105 0.99 -8.53 18.56
CA SER A 105 0.50 -9.90 18.72
C SER A 105 1.34 -10.91 17.94
N LYS A 106 1.07 -12.20 18.17
CA LYS A 106 1.73 -13.31 17.49
C LYS A 106 1.23 -13.43 16.03
N TRP A 107 1.79 -12.65 15.12
CA TRP A 107 1.42 -12.63 13.69
C TRP A 107 1.90 -13.86 12.90
N ASP A 108 2.81 -14.64 13.47
CA ASP A 108 3.27 -15.93 12.93
C ASP A 108 2.47 -17.12 13.48
N ALA A 109 1.33 -16.88 14.13
CA ALA A 109 0.39 -17.93 14.51
C ALA A 109 -0.16 -18.65 13.27
N GLU A 110 -0.46 -19.95 13.42
CA GLU A 110 -1.02 -20.79 12.36
C GLU A 110 -2.42 -20.33 11.94
N GLU A 111 -3.22 -19.86 12.90
CA GLU A 111 -4.50 -19.21 12.65
C GLU A 111 -4.49 -17.79 13.22
N LEU A 112 -4.98 -16.84 12.43
CA LEU A 112 -5.18 -15.46 12.88
C LEU A 112 -6.51 -15.32 13.59
N VAL A 113 -6.52 -14.64 14.73
CA VAL A 113 -7.78 -14.27 15.39
C VAL A 113 -8.46 -13.11 14.65
N TYR A 114 -9.78 -12.97 14.82
CA TYR A 114 -10.56 -11.93 14.14
C TYR A 114 -9.95 -10.52 14.28
N GLN A 115 -9.44 -10.16 15.46
CA GLN A 115 -8.83 -8.85 15.70
C GLN A 115 -7.58 -8.61 14.84
N GLN A 116 -6.78 -9.65 14.59
CA GLN A 116 -5.62 -9.58 13.69
C GLN A 116 -6.07 -9.45 12.23
N ILE A 117 -7.08 -10.21 11.82
CA ILE A 117 -7.67 -10.16 10.48
C ILE A 117 -8.21 -8.76 10.19
N GLU A 118 -9.02 -8.23 11.11
CA GLU A 118 -9.61 -6.90 11.01
C GLU A 118 -8.53 -5.81 10.95
N TYR A 119 -7.55 -5.86 11.85
CA TYR A 119 -6.43 -4.91 11.84
C TYR A 119 -5.68 -4.93 10.50
N ALA A 120 -5.27 -6.11 10.04
CA ALA A 120 -4.49 -6.26 8.82
C ALA A 120 -5.28 -5.81 7.57
N ALA A 121 -6.59 -6.09 7.53
CA ALA A 121 -7.47 -5.63 6.48
C ALA A 121 -7.64 -4.10 6.51
N ILE A 122 -7.80 -3.49 7.68
CA ILE A 122 -7.92 -2.03 7.82
C ILE A 122 -6.61 -1.35 7.38
N ASP A 123 -5.44 -1.86 7.77
CA ASP A 123 -4.13 -1.32 7.34
C ASP A 123 -4.00 -1.29 5.80
N ALA A 124 -4.35 -2.40 5.14
CA ALA A 124 -4.31 -2.49 3.68
C ALA A 124 -5.37 -1.61 2.99
N PHE A 125 -6.61 -1.62 3.51
CA PHE A 125 -7.72 -0.81 2.99
C PHE A 125 -7.46 0.69 3.10
N MET A 126 -6.95 1.15 4.24
CA MET A 126 -6.62 2.56 4.45
C MET A 126 -5.49 3.00 3.51
N SER A 127 -4.47 2.17 3.31
CA SER A 127 -3.41 2.44 2.34
C SER A 127 -3.96 2.60 0.92
N PHE A 128 -4.91 1.73 0.52
CA PHE A 128 -5.59 1.81 -0.77
C PHE A 128 -6.43 3.10 -0.93
N GLU A 129 -7.29 3.43 0.04
CA GLU A 129 -8.16 4.61 -0.06
C GLU A 129 -7.36 5.92 -0.01
N ILE A 130 -6.27 5.97 0.76
CA ILE A 130 -5.35 7.12 0.76
C ILE A 130 -4.70 7.27 -0.61
N ALA A 131 -4.12 6.19 -1.17
CA ALA A 131 -3.52 6.23 -2.50
C ALA A 131 -4.50 6.74 -3.55
N LYS A 132 -5.72 6.19 -3.56
CA LYS A 132 -6.80 6.58 -4.48
C LYS A 132 -7.12 8.07 -4.36
N ASN A 133 -7.23 8.61 -3.14
CA ASN A 133 -7.47 10.04 -2.93
C ASN A 133 -6.31 10.89 -3.48
N LEU A 134 -5.07 10.55 -3.12
CA LEU A 134 -3.90 11.31 -3.54
C LEU A 134 -3.69 11.27 -5.06
N PHE A 135 -3.86 10.11 -5.71
CA PHE A 135 -3.79 10.03 -7.17
C PHE A 135 -4.88 10.88 -7.85
N ASN A 136 -6.10 10.91 -7.31
CA ASN A 136 -7.15 11.80 -7.82
C ASN A 136 -6.75 13.29 -7.74
N LEU A 137 -6.04 13.70 -6.69
CA LEU A 137 -5.52 15.05 -6.56
C LEU A 137 -4.41 15.35 -7.58
N VAL A 138 -3.50 14.40 -7.82
CA VAL A 138 -2.47 14.52 -8.87
C VAL A 138 -3.13 14.73 -10.23
N TRP A 139 -4.07 13.86 -10.61
CA TRP A 139 -4.77 13.97 -11.90
C TRP A 139 -5.64 15.23 -12.02
N LYS A 140 -6.11 15.80 -10.90
CA LYS A 140 -6.83 17.06 -10.92
C LYS A 140 -5.88 18.22 -11.24
N ARG A 141 -4.71 18.28 -10.58
CA ARG A 141 -3.70 19.32 -10.82
C ARG A 141 -3.15 19.30 -12.24
N GLU A 142 -2.83 18.12 -12.77
CA GLU A 142 -2.32 17.98 -14.15
C GLU A 142 -3.32 18.53 -15.19
N ARG A 143 -4.62 18.34 -14.96
CA ARG A 143 -5.67 18.89 -15.84
C ARG A 143 -5.84 20.39 -15.70
N GLU A 144 -5.69 20.94 -14.49
CA GLU A 144 -5.78 22.39 -14.24
C GLU A 144 -4.56 23.14 -14.78
N SER A 145 -3.38 22.52 -14.80
CA SER A 145 -2.15 23.12 -15.34
C SER A 145 -2.06 23.11 -16.89
N CYS A 146 -2.96 22.42 -17.60
CA CYS A 146 -2.99 22.33 -19.06
C CYS A 146 -4.35 22.80 -19.63
N PRO A 147 -4.52 24.10 -19.99
CA PRO A 147 -5.81 24.67 -20.41
C PRO A 147 -6.30 24.24 -21.82
N HIS A 148 -5.63 23.29 -22.48
CA HIS A 148 -6.11 22.69 -23.72
C HIS A 148 -6.22 21.17 -23.56
N PRO A 149 -7.43 20.58 -23.65
CA PRO A 149 -7.62 19.15 -23.52
C PRO A 149 -7.11 18.47 -24.79
N ARG A 150 -5.83 18.08 -24.80
CA ARG A 150 -5.43 16.97 -25.67
C ARG A 150 -6.13 15.75 -25.11
N VAL A 151 -6.89 15.05 -25.95
CA VAL A 151 -7.45 13.73 -25.64
C VAL A 151 -6.26 12.79 -25.36
N VAL A 152 -5.82 12.74 -24.10
CA VAL A 152 -4.79 11.80 -23.66
C VAL A 152 -5.47 10.45 -23.59
N LYS A 153 -5.31 9.65 -24.66
CA LYS A 153 -5.60 8.21 -24.60
C LYS A 153 -4.84 7.64 -23.41
N ARG A 154 -5.51 6.80 -22.61
CA ARG A 154 -4.91 6.00 -21.53
C ARG A 154 -3.67 5.28 -22.05
N GLN A 155 -2.48 5.85 -21.85
CA GLN A 155 -1.22 5.15 -22.02
C GLN A 155 -0.37 5.40 -20.78
N TYR A 156 -0.34 4.35 -19.96
CA TYR A 156 0.70 3.93 -19.03
C TYR A 156 1.80 4.95 -18.72
N LEU A 157 1.73 5.51 -17.51
CA LEU A 157 2.85 6.17 -16.83
C LEU A 157 3.92 5.13 -16.49
N ASN A 158 4.80 4.82 -17.44
CA ASN A 158 6.16 4.37 -17.19
C ASN A 158 7.08 5.55 -17.50
N CYS A 159 7.68 6.14 -16.46
CA CYS A 159 8.85 6.99 -16.62
C CYS A 159 9.95 6.46 -15.69
N HIS A 160 11.03 6.03 -16.37
CA HIS A 160 12.42 5.75 -16.00
C HIS A 160 12.82 5.63 -14.53
#